data_AF-U9T6G9-F1
#
_entry.id   AF-U9T6G9-F1
#
_cell.length_a   1.000
_cell.length_b   1.000
_cell.length_c   1.000
_cell.angle_alpha   90.00
_cell.angle_beta   90.00
_cell.angle_gamma   90.00
#
_symmetry.space_group_name_H-M   'P 1'
#
loop_
_entity.id
_entity.type
_entity.pdbx_description
1 polymer ?
#
loop_
_entity_poly.entity_id
_entity_poly.type
_entity_poly.pdbx_seq_one_letter_code
_entity_poly.pdbx_strand_id
1 'polypeptide(L)'
;MFSQNIFLENWTSGNEKIDDFIQEGQLKTNDNKDNIVLEWIPYNQFNEIKEIDKNDHITVYSAIWKEGLLYRDLCNSYTRKTNEKVILKCLHNSQESVDSLINEAKKCPTKHKAFQALYGISQNPDTEDYILVQNNYIWFSGNEKIDDFIQKRQLKINAYNDIQYGRMVHCTVITEDYGEEVRIKVLL
;
A
#
# COMPACT_ATOMS: atom_id res chain seq x y z
N MET A 1 29.49 -13.89 9.38
CA MET A 1 28.09 -14.12 8.95
C MET A 1 27.21 -13.79 10.13
N PHE A 2 26.62 -12.60 10.17
CA PHE A 2 25.56 -12.32 11.13
C PHE A 2 24.26 -12.77 10.48
N SER A 3 23.69 -13.84 11.02
CA SER A 3 22.35 -14.32 10.72
C SER A 3 21.36 -13.18 10.96
N GLN A 4 20.76 -12.66 9.88
CA GLN A 4 19.62 -11.76 9.93
C GLN A 4 18.37 -12.55 10.32
N ASN A 5 18.32 -13.01 11.57
CA ASN A 5 17.18 -13.75 12.14
C ASN A 5 16.33 -12.89 13.08
N ILE A 6 16.52 -11.57 13.10
CA ILE A 6 15.94 -10.68 14.11
C ILE A 6 14.38 -10.60 14.05
N PHE A 7 13.74 -11.04 12.97
CA PHE A 7 12.29 -10.84 12.76
C PHE A 7 11.44 -12.11 12.63
N LEU A 8 12.02 -13.31 12.69
CA LEU A 8 11.29 -14.56 12.35
C LEU A 8 10.47 -15.16 13.50
N GLU A 9 10.72 -14.80 14.76
CA GLU A 9 10.24 -15.65 15.86
C GLU A 9 8.75 -15.50 16.22
N ASN A 10 8.01 -14.51 15.70
CA ASN A 10 6.60 -14.34 16.09
C ASN A 10 5.58 -14.01 14.99
N TRP A 11 5.99 -13.72 13.75
CA TRP A 11 5.10 -13.09 12.75
C TRP A 11 5.02 -13.87 11.43
N THR A 12 4.80 -15.19 11.52
CA THR A 12 4.41 -15.96 10.33
C THR A 12 2.92 -15.79 10.08
N SER A 13 2.53 -15.79 8.81
CA SER A 13 1.13 -15.78 8.41
C SER A 13 0.42 -17.12 8.63
N GLY A 14 1.20 -18.18 8.84
CA GLY A 14 0.71 -19.56 8.78
C GLY A 14 0.51 -20.06 7.34
N ASN A 15 0.84 -19.25 6.33
CA ASN A 15 0.80 -19.59 4.92
C ASN A 15 2.21 -19.49 4.31
N GLU A 16 2.80 -20.65 4.00
CA GLU A 16 4.18 -20.75 3.50
C GLU A 16 4.44 -19.86 2.27
N LYS A 17 3.50 -19.80 1.32
CA LYS A 17 3.67 -18.97 0.11
C LYS A 17 3.73 -17.47 0.41
N ILE A 18 2.96 -17.00 1.39
CA ILE A 18 2.96 -15.60 1.82
C ILE A 18 4.25 -15.30 2.58
N ASP A 19 4.64 -16.20 3.48
CA ASP A 19 5.87 -16.07 4.26
C ASP A 19 7.10 -16.02 3.34
N ASP A 20 7.15 -16.89 2.32
CA ASP A 20 8.19 -16.90 1.28
C ASP A 20 8.22 -15.59 0.49
N PHE A 21 7.05 -15.10 0.03
CA PHE A 21 6.96 -13.82 -0.67
C PHE A 21 7.47 -12.64 0.17
N ILE A 22 7.14 -12.62 1.46
CA ILE A 22 7.59 -11.59 2.39
C ILE A 22 9.10 -11.66 2.56
N GLN A 23 9.66 -12.86 2.80
CA GLN A 23 11.10 -13.06 2.93
C GLN A 23 11.86 -12.64 1.67
N GLU A 24 11.37 -12.99 0.48
CA GLU A 24 11.95 -12.52 -0.79
C GLU A 24 11.99 -10.98 -0.88
N GLY A 25 10.91 -10.31 -0.44
CA GLY A 25 10.83 -8.85 -0.38
C GLY A 25 11.83 -8.22 0.59
N GLN A 26 12.00 -8.85 1.76
CA GLN A 26 12.97 -8.42 2.77
C GLN A 26 14.42 -8.56 2.27
N LEU A 27 14.75 -9.66 1.58
CA LEU A 27 16.08 -9.86 0.99
C LEU A 27 16.42 -8.79 -0.04
N LYS A 28 15.49 -8.44 -0.94
CA LYS A 28 15.67 -7.37 -1.94
C LYS A 28 15.88 -5.98 -1.32
N THR A 29 15.39 -5.78 -0.10
CA THR A 29 15.52 -4.52 0.65
C THR A 29 16.91 -4.35 1.27
N ASN A 30 17.66 -5.44 1.46
CA ASN A 30 19.05 -5.34 1.92
C ASN A 30 20.00 -4.79 0.86
N ASP A 31 19.64 -4.91 -0.43
CA ASP A 31 20.51 -4.52 -1.55
C ASP A 31 20.38 -3.04 -1.92
N ASN A 32 19.33 -2.34 -1.45
CA ASN A 32 18.99 -0.99 -1.88
C ASN A 32 18.60 -0.08 -0.70
N LYS A 33 19.20 1.12 -0.65
CA LYS A 33 18.86 2.15 0.34
C LYS A 33 17.45 2.72 0.08
N ASP A 34 16.78 3.21 1.11
CA ASP A 34 15.42 3.77 1.09
C ASP A 34 14.29 2.78 0.70
N ASN A 35 14.52 1.48 0.86
CA ASN A 35 13.49 0.47 0.66
C ASN A 35 12.70 0.17 1.93
N ILE A 36 11.41 -0.11 1.73
CA ILE A 36 10.47 -0.55 2.76
C ILE A 36 10.77 -2.01 3.10
N VAL A 37 10.78 -2.35 4.38
CA VAL A 37 10.80 -3.74 4.80
C VAL A 37 9.38 -4.28 4.74
N LEU A 38 9.14 -5.28 3.89
CA LEU A 38 7.83 -5.92 3.77
C LEU A 38 7.56 -6.76 5.03
N GLU A 39 6.38 -6.62 5.63
CA GLU A 39 6.01 -7.30 6.88
C GLU A 39 4.70 -8.09 6.75
N TRP A 40 4.60 -9.20 7.48
CA TRP A 40 3.30 -9.73 7.88
C TRP A 40 2.80 -8.91 9.06
N ILE A 41 1.60 -8.35 8.97
CA ILE A 41 1.10 -7.39 9.97
C ILE A 41 -0.11 -8.02 10.66
N PRO A 42 -0.05 -8.35 11.96
CA PRO A 42 -1.20 -8.82 12.71
C PRO A 42 -2.35 -7.80 12.68
N TYR A 43 -3.59 -8.25 12.44
CA TYR A 43 -4.74 -7.35 12.25
C TYR A 43 -5.00 -6.42 13.45
N ASN A 44 -4.69 -6.87 14.67
CA ASN A 44 -4.83 -6.09 15.91
C ASN A 44 -3.89 -4.86 16.00
N GLN A 45 -2.97 -4.71 15.05
CA GLN A 45 -2.11 -3.54 14.89
C GLN A 45 -2.83 -2.34 14.28
N PHE A 46 -4.01 -2.53 13.70
CA PHE A 46 -4.79 -1.47 13.08
C PHE A 46 -5.83 -0.88 14.05
N ASN A 47 -5.87 0.45 14.08
CA ASN A 47 -6.85 1.25 14.81
C ASN A 47 -7.61 2.18 13.85
N GLU A 48 -8.73 2.71 14.33
CA GLU A 48 -9.53 3.72 13.60
C GLU A 48 -9.87 3.27 12.17
N ILE A 49 -10.18 1.98 12.00
CA ILE A 49 -10.52 1.40 10.70
C ILE A 49 -11.84 2.01 10.22
N LYS A 50 -11.80 2.66 9.06
CA LYS A 50 -12.96 3.32 8.42
C LYS A 50 -13.05 2.88 6.97
N GLU A 51 -14.21 2.39 6.55
CA GLU A 51 -14.48 2.07 5.15
C GLU A 51 -14.43 3.35 4.31
N ILE A 52 -13.70 3.31 3.20
CA ILE A 52 -13.57 4.40 2.24
C ILE A 52 -14.37 4.08 0.98
N ASP A 53 -14.29 2.83 0.53
CA ASP A 53 -14.95 2.37 -0.69
C ASP A 53 -15.16 0.86 -0.66
N LYS A 54 -16.15 0.38 -1.40
CA LYS A 54 -16.52 -1.03 -1.48
C LYS A 54 -17.12 -1.39 -2.82
N ASN A 55 -16.69 -2.54 -3.34
CA ASN A 55 -17.35 -3.22 -4.45
C ASN A 55 -17.41 -4.73 -4.19
N ASP A 56 -17.84 -5.48 -5.20
CA ASP A 56 -18.06 -6.93 -5.10
C ASP A 56 -16.78 -7.72 -4.76
N HIS A 57 -15.61 -7.25 -5.20
CA HIS A 57 -14.33 -7.96 -5.08
C HIS A 57 -13.40 -7.38 -4.03
N ILE A 58 -13.55 -6.09 -3.71
CA ILE A 58 -12.60 -5.33 -2.89
C ILE A 58 -13.36 -4.41 -1.94
N THR A 59 -12.91 -4.37 -0.69
CA THR A 59 -13.24 -3.28 0.24
C THR A 59 -11.97 -2.54 0.64
N VAL A 60 -12.01 -1.21 0.59
CA VAL A 60 -10.89 -0.33 0.91
C VAL A 60 -11.19 0.39 2.22
N TYR A 61 -10.28 0.27 3.18
CA TYR A 61 -10.35 0.97 4.46
C TYR A 61 -9.16 1.90 4.66
N SER A 62 -9.35 2.98 5.42
CA SER A 62 -8.26 3.72 6.04
C SER A 62 -8.09 3.22 7.47
N ALA A 63 -6.84 3.15 7.95
CA ALA A 63 -6.54 2.81 9.33
C ALA A 63 -5.27 3.50 9.82
N ILE A 64 -5.05 3.46 11.13
CA ILE A 64 -3.77 3.81 11.77
C ILE A 64 -3.06 2.51 12.13
N TRP A 65 -1.86 2.30 11.60
CA TRP A 65 -0.98 1.20 11.97
C TRP A 65 -0.10 1.60 13.15
N LYS A 66 -0.35 1.01 14.32
CA LYS A 66 0.28 1.39 15.61
C LYS A 66 1.80 1.27 15.59
N GLU A 67 2.30 0.08 15.31
CA GLU A 67 3.74 -0.15 15.22
C GLU A 67 4.34 0.55 14.01
N GLY A 68 3.59 0.66 12.90
CA GLY A 68 3.93 1.50 11.77
C GLY A 68 5.12 0.99 10.96
N LEU A 69 5.53 1.78 9.96
CA LEU A 69 6.42 1.35 8.88
C LEU A 69 7.87 1.12 9.33
N LEU A 70 8.43 -0.06 9.04
CA LEU A 70 9.86 -0.31 9.10
C LEU A 70 10.52 0.00 7.74
N TYR A 71 11.57 0.82 7.74
CA TYR A 71 12.37 1.11 6.55
C TYR A 71 13.85 1.28 6.88
N ARG A 72 14.69 1.08 5.85
CA ARG A 72 16.13 1.32 5.94
C ARG A 72 16.43 2.78 5.57
N ASP A 73 17.06 3.51 6.47
CA ASP A 73 17.48 4.89 6.22
C ASP A 73 18.77 4.97 5.36
N LEU A 74 19.15 6.20 5.00
CA LEU A 74 20.35 6.49 4.21
C LEU A 74 21.67 6.07 4.90
N CYS A 75 21.64 5.95 6.23
CA CYS A 75 22.73 5.53 7.10
C CYS A 75 22.79 4.00 7.30
N ASN A 76 21.99 3.23 6.55
CA ASN A 76 21.84 1.78 6.66
C ASN A 76 21.29 1.30 8.02
N SER A 77 20.67 2.19 8.79
CA SER A 77 20.01 1.85 10.04
C SER A 77 18.52 1.54 9.80
N TYR A 78 17.96 0.66 10.62
CA TYR A 78 16.53 0.35 10.58
C TYR A 78 15.77 1.33 11.47
N THR A 79 14.82 2.06 10.89
CA THR A 79 13.96 3.00 11.60
C THR A 79 12.50 2.59 11.46
N ARG A 80 11.74 2.70 12.56
CA ARG A 80 10.30 2.44 12.57
C ARG A 80 9.52 3.76 12.75
N LYS A 81 8.60 4.03 11.84
CA LYS A 81 7.69 5.19 11.88
C LYS A 81 6.32 4.75 12.40
N THR A 82 6.08 4.96 13.69
CA THR A 82 4.87 4.52 14.39
C THR A 82 3.63 5.36 14.03
N ASN A 83 2.46 4.80 14.30
CA ASN A 83 1.15 5.44 14.07
C ASN A 83 0.96 5.94 12.62
N GLU A 84 1.45 5.16 11.66
CA GLU A 84 1.37 5.54 10.25
C GLU A 84 -0.07 5.34 9.74
N LYS A 85 -0.60 6.35 9.03
CA LYS A 85 -1.88 6.21 8.33
C LYS A 85 -1.68 5.35 7.08
N VAL A 86 -2.49 4.30 6.95
CA VAL A 86 -2.39 3.31 5.88
C VAL A 86 -3.73 3.11 5.18
N ILE A 87 -3.64 2.57 3.96
CA ILE A 87 -4.78 2.03 3.22
C ILE A 87 -4.75 0.51 3.34
N LEU A 88 -5.88 -0.07 3.71
CA LEU A 88 -6.10 -1.51 3.78
C LEU A 88 -6.97 -1.91 2.58
N LYS A 89 -6.38 -2.56 1.57
CA LYS A 89 -7.09 -3.10 0.41
C LYS A 89 -7.44 -4.57 0.71
N CYS A 90 -8.65 -4.80 1.21
CA CYS A 90 -9.18 -6.14 1.50
C CYS A 90 -9.65 -6.78 0.20
N LEU A 91 -9.08 -7.93 -0.16
CA LEU A 91 -9.44 -8.66 -1.37
C LEU A 91 -10.38 -9.81 -0.99
N HIS A 92 -11.65 -9.73 -1.37
CA HIS A 92 -12.65 -10.74 -1.02
C HIS A 92 -12.31 -12.08 -1.70
N ASN A 93 -12.54 -13.18 -0.98
CA ASN A 93 -12.28 -14.55 -1.43
C ASN A 93 -10.80 -14.78 -1.82
N SER A 94 -9.89 -13.96 -1.32
CA SER A 94 -8.46 -14.08 -1.64
C SER A 94 -7.82 -15.37 -1.15
N GLN A 95 -8.44 -16.06 -0.19
CA GLN A 95 -8.05 -17.42 0.20
C GLN A 95 -8.17 -18.42 -0.94
N GLU A 96 -9.12 -18.22 -1.86
CA GLU A 96 -9.30 -19.10 -3.02
C GLU A 96 -8.08 -19.03 -3.96
N SER A 97 -7.28 -17.96 -3.90
CA SER A 97 -6.06 -17.82 -4.68
C SER A 97 -5.02 -16.89 -4.03
N VAL A 98 -4.19 -17.48 -3.16
CA VAL A 98 -2.97 -16.83 -2.62
C VAL A 98 -2.04 -16.36 -3.74
N ASP A 99 -1.99 -17.09 -4.86
CA ASP A 99 -1.16 -16.69 -6.01
C ASP A 99 -1.67 -15.40 -6.65
N SER A 100 -2.99 -15.20 -6.73
CA SER A 100 -3.60 -13.95 -7.22
C SER A 100 -3.26 -12.76 -6.30
N LEU A 101 -3.35 -12.97 -4.97
CA LEU A 101 -2.93 -11.99 -3.97
C LEU A 101 -1.46 -11.58 -4.17
N ILE A 102 -0.55 -12.55 -4.27
CA ILE A 102 0.88 -12.31 -4.46
C ILE A 102 1.13 -11.57 -5.78
N ASN A 103 0.43 -11.94 -6.86
CA ASN A 103 0.55 -11.26 -8.15
C ASN A 103 0.08 -9.81 -8.09
N GLU A 104 -0.97 -9.51 -7.31
CA GLU A 104 -1.41 -8.14 -7.06
C GLU A 104 -0.39 -7.37 -6.21
N ALA A 105 0.13 -7.99 -5.15
CA ALA A 105 1.17 -7.42 -4.28
C ALA A 105 2.44 -7.06 -5.08
N LYS A 106 2.86 -7.91 -6.02
CA LYS A 106 4.04 -7.68 -6.89
C LYS A 106 3.90 -6.46 -7.81
N LYS A 107 2.68 -5.96 -8.06
CA LYS A 107 2.47 -4.73 -8.85
C LYS A 107 2.80 -3.47 -8.05
N CYS A 108 2.82 -3.57 -6.72
CA CYS A 108 3.03 -2.44 -5.84
C CYS A 108 4.54 -2.12 -5.71
N PRO A 109 4.94 -0.84 -5.72
CA PRO A 109 6.32 -0.48 -5.45
C PRO A 109 6.69 -0.75 -3.98
N THR A 110 7.97 -1.02 -3.73
CA THR A 110 8.51 -1.21 -2.36
C THR A 110 9.48 -0.10 -1.95
N LYS A 111 9.49 1.00 -2.70
CA LYS A 111 10.32 2.19 -2.40
C LYS A 111 9.59 3.10 -1.42
N HIS A 112 10.31 3.61 -0.43
CA HIS A 112 9.78 4.58 0.52
C HIS A 112 9.27 5.83 -0.23
N LYS A 113 8.05 6.28 0.11
CA LYS A 113 7.32 7.41 -0.52
C LYS A 113 6.85 7.21 -1.98
N ALA A 114 7.00 6.02 -2.56
CA ALA A 114 6.36 5.73 -3.84
C ALA A 114 4.83 5.72 -3.70
N PHE A 115 4.09 6.10 -4.74
CA PHE A 115 2.64 5.97 -4.75
C PHE A 115 2.23 4.50 -4.62
N GLN A 116 1.29 4.20 -3.71
CA GLN A 116 0.82 2.83 -3.40
C GLN A 116 1.93 1.86 -2.98
N ALA A 117 2.91 2.36 -2.24
CA ALA A 117 3.98 1.51 -1.75
C ALA A 117 3.43 0.44 -0.81
N LEU A 118 3.80 -0.82 -1.07
CA LEU A 118 3.39 -1.96 -0.27
C LEU A 118 4.22 -2.02 1.02
N TYR A 119 3.53 -1.99 2.15
CA TYR A 119 4.13 -2.11 3.48
C TYR A 119 4.07 -3.53 4.00
N GLY A 120 3.01 -4.26 3.65
CA GLY A 120 2.83 -5.60 4.17
C GLY A 120 1.57 -6.27 3.68
N ILE A 121 1.39 -7.48 4.20
CA ILE A 121 0.18 -8.27 4.07
C ILE A 121 -0.39 -8.49 5.47
N SER A 122 -1.70 -8.44 5.58
CA SER A 122 -2.44 -8.82 6.79
C SER A 122 -3.57 -9.77 6.40
N GLN A 123 -4.32 -10.24 7.39
CA GLN A 123 -5.50 -11.05 7.20
C GLN A 123 -6.59 -10.60 8.17
N ASN A 124 -7.81 -10.47 7.67
CA ASN A 124 -8.97 -10.20 8.49
C ASN A 124 -9.28 -11.44 9.34
N PRO A 125 -9.32 -11.36 10.67
CA PRO A 125 -9.60 -12.53 11.52
C PRO A 125 -11.05 -13.03 11.41
N ASP A 126 -11.99 -12.19 10.97
CA ASP A 126 -13.41 -12.52 10.90
C ASP A 126 -13.81 -13.10 9.53
N THR A 127 -13.32 -12.49 8.45
CA THR A 127 -13.63 -12.93 7.07
C THR A 127 -12.55 -13.79 6.48
N GLU A 128 -11.39 -13.88 7.14
CA GLU A 128 -10.28 -14.71 6.73
C GLU A 128 -9.61 -14.26 5.40
N ASP A 129 -10.11 -13.17 4.82
CA ASP A 129 -9.58 -12.49 3.63
C ASP A 129 -8.23 -11.83 3.90
N TYR A 130 -7.34 -11.92 2.92
CA TYR A 130 -6.07 -11.20 2.93
C TYR A 130 -6.23 -9.72 2.56
N ILE A 131 -5.36 -8.92 3.17
CA ILE A 131 -5.36 -7.47 3.09
C ILE A 131 -3.98 -7.02 2.63
N LEU A 132 -3.93 -6.22 1.56
CA LEU A 132 -2.72 -5.48 1.20
C LEU A 132 -2.66 -4.18 1.98
N VAL A 133 -1.55 -3.96 2.68
CA VAL A 133 -1.31 -2.76 3.50
C VAL A 133 -0.42 -1.82 2.70
N GLN A 134 -0.96 -0.66 2.35
CA GLN A 134 -0.30 0.31 1.49
C GLN A 134 -0.16 1.67 2.15
N ASN A 135 0.78 2.47 1.66
CA ASN A 135 0.91 3.84 2.13
C ASN A 135 -0.31 4.69 1.78
N ASN A 136 -0.72 5.54 2.72
CA ASN A 136 -1.71 6.58 2.44
C ASN A 136 -1.03 7.81 1.82
N TYR A 137 -0.39 7.63 0.66
CA TYR A 137 0.27 8.76 -0.01
C TYR A 137 -0.75 9.56 -0.82
N ILE A 138 -1.19 10.66 -0.22
CA ILE A 138 -1.96 11.70 -0.87
C ILE A 138 -0.97 12.60 -1.61
N TRP A 139 -1.07 12.67 -2.94
CA TRP A 139 -0.39 13.72 -3.69
C TRP A 139 -1.02 15.06 -3.30
N PHE A 140 -0.24 15.96 -2.72
CA PHE A 140 -0.65 17.33 -2.45
C PHE A 140 -0.01 18.25 -3.50
N SER A 141 -0.84 18.76 -4.40
CA SER A 141 -0.50 19.85 -5.32
C SER A 141 -0.42 21.21 -4.60
N GLY A 142 -0.92 21.30 -3.37
CA GLY A 142 -1.04 22.55 -2.62
C GLY A 142 -2.37 23.28 -2.90
N ASN A 143 -3.26 22.66 -3.70
CA ASN A 143 -4.61 23.15 -3.96
C ASN A 143 -5.63 22.11 -3.47
N GLU A 144 -6.36 22.45 -2.41
CA GLU A 144 -7.30 21.54 -1.74
C GLU A 144 -8.34 20.93 -2.68
N LYS A 145 -8.85 21.69 -3.66
CA LYS A 145 -9.84 21.19 -4.62
C LYS A 145 -9.24 20.19 -5.61
N ILE A 146 -8.02 20.45 -6.08
CA ILE A 146 -7.30 19.53 -6.97
C ILE A 146 -6.90 18.27 -6.21
N ASP A 147 -6.47 18.42 -4.97
CA ASP A 147 -6.05 17.31 -4.11
C ASP A 147 -7.24 16.42 -3.74
N ASP A 148 -8.42 16.99 -3.44
CA ASP A 148 -9.67 16.24 -3.23
C ASP A 148 -10.12 15.52 -4.52
N PHE A 149 -10.00 16.17 -5.68
CA PHE A 149 -10.32 15.55 -6.97
C PHE A 149 -9.39 14.37 -7.31
N ILE A 150 -8.07 14.55 -7.14
CA ILE A 150 -7.07 13.51 -7.37
C ILE A 150 -7.31 12.34 -6.41
N GLN A 151 -7.55 12.61 -5.13
CA GLN A 151 -7.87 11.59 -4.14
C GLN A 151 -9.12 10.79 -4.53
N LYS A 152 -10.22 11.47 -4.87
CA LYS A 152 -11.46 10.81 -5.33
C LYS A 152 -11.24 9.95 -6.58
N ARG A 153 -10.39 10.37 -7.50
CA ARG A 153 -10.04 9.60 -8.71
C ARG A 153 -9.17 8.39 -8.39
N GLN A 154 -8.14 8.55 -7.57
CA GLN A 154 -7.25 7.46 -7.15
C GLN A 154 -8.01 6.39 -6.38
N LEU A 155 -8.91 6.77 -5.47
CA LEU A 155 -9.76 5.84 -4.73
C LEU A 155 -10.67 5.02 -5.68
N LYS A 156 -11.29 5.67 -6.67
CA LYS A 156 -12.11 4.97 -7.68
C LYS A 156 -11.30 4.01 -8.56
N ILE A 157 -10.06 4.37 -8.92
CA ILE A 157 -9.14 3.48 -9.65
C ILE A 157 -8.74 2.30 -8.76
N ASN A 158 -8.60 2.48 -7.45
CA ASN A 158 -8.28 1.38 -6.52
C ASN A 158 -9.41 0.36 -6.37
N ALA A 159 -10.66 0.80 -6.55
CA ALA A 159 -11.84 -0.05 -6.53
C ALA A 159 -12.02 -0.82 -7.85
N TYR A 160 -11.80 -0.17 -9.00
CA TYR A 160 -11.99 -0.80 -10.30
C TYR A 160 -10.66 -1.36 -10.82
N ASN A 161 -10.48 -2.69 -10.76
CA ASN A 161 -9.31 -3.40 -11.31
C ASN A 161 -9.25 -3.32 -12.86
N ASP A 162 -9.18 -2.13 -13.46
CA ASP A 162 -8.93 -1.99 -14.90
C ASP A 162 -7.43 -2.05 -15.19
N ILE A 163 -6.98 -3.28 -15.46
CA ILE A 163 -5.76 -3.55 -16.19
C ILE A 163 -6.06 -3.34 -17.68
N GLN A 164 -5.78 -2.15 -18.20
CA GLN A 164 -5.47 -1.98 -19.63
C GLN A 164 -4.37 -0.94 -19.91
N TYR A 165 -3.82 -0.26 -18.90
CA TYR A 165 -2.62 0.53 -19.09
C TYR A 165 -1.69 0.41 -17.90
N GLY A 166 -0.69 -0.47 -18.02
CA GLY A 166 0.61 -0.33 -17.35
C GLY A 166 1.40 0.89 -17.84
N ARG A 167 0.71 1.99 -18.15
CA ARG A 167 1.26 3.33 -18.27
C ARG A 167 0.65 4.10 -17.13
N MET A 168 1.49 4.55 -16.21
CA MET A 168 1.29 5.86 -15.60
C MET A 168 0.90 6.79 -16.76
N VAL A 169 -0.40 7.09 -16.91
CA VAL A 169 -0.81 8.15 -17.83
C VAL A 169 -0.05 9.34 -17.29
N HIS A 170 0.84 9.87 -18.11
CA HIS A 170 1.56 11.09 -17.79
C HIS A 170 0.49 12.19 -17.81
N CYS A 171 -0.28 12.28 -16.73
CA CYS A 171 -1.29 13.29 -16.53
C CYS A 171 -0.55 14.59 -16.29
N THR A 172 -0.27 15.32 -17.38
CA THR A 172 0.09 16.71 -17.29
C THR A 172 -1.16 17.44 -16.83
N VAL A 173 -1.26 17.73 -15.53
CA VAL A 173 -2.31 18.60 -14.99
C VAL A 173 -1.96 20.02 -15.40
N ILE A 174 -2.58 20.51 -16.46
CA ILE A 174 -2.47 21.91 -16.88
C ILE A 174 -3.56 22.67 -16.11
N THR A 175 -3.16 23.58 -15.22
CA THR A 175 -4.08 24.50 -14.56
C THR A 175 -4.19 25.76 -15.41
N GLU A 176 -5.32 25.94 -16.08
CA GLU A 176 -5.71 27.24 -16.64
C GLU A 176 -6.52 27.98 -15.56
N ASP A 177 -5.95 29.05 -15.01
CA ASP A 177 -6.61 29.88 -13.99
C ASP A 177 -7.43 30.97 -14.68
N TYR A 178 -8.76 30.85 -14.61
CA TYR A 178 -9.73 31.84 -15.09
C TYR A 178 -10.43 32.59 -13.94
N GLY A 179 -9.77 32.74 -12.80
CA GLY A 179 -10.28 33.53 -11.67
C GLY A 179 -11.25 32.76 -10.76
N GLU A 180 -12.39 32.30 -11.28
CA GLU A 180 -13.41 31.55 -10.50
C GLU A 180 -13.56 30.07 -10.89
N GLU A 181 -12.96 29.66 -12.00
CA GLU A 181 -13.09 28.29 -12.54
C GLU A 181 -11.71 27.67 -12.76
N VAL A 182 -11.40 26.59 -12.03
CA VAL A 182 -10.21 25.76 -12.27
C VAL A 182 -10.63 24.60 -13.16
N ARG A 183 -10.24 24.64 -14.43
CA ARG A 183 -10.51 23.53 -15.36
C ARG A 183 -9.36 22.53 -15.33
N ILE A 184 -9.64 21.34 -14.80
CA ILE A 184 -8.71 20.21 -14.83
C ILE A 184 -8.87 19.51 -16.18
N LYS A 185 -7.95 19.77 -17.12
CA LYS A 185 -7.85 18.98 -18.35
C LYS A 185 -6.99 17.75 -18.08
N VAL A 186 -7.62 16.58 -18.10
CA VAL A 186 -6.90 15.29 -18.12
C VAL A 186 -6.64 14.95 -19.58
N LEU A 187 -5.40 15.15 -20.03
CA LEU A 187 -4.95 14.66 -21.34
C LEU A 187 -4.56 13.19 -21.21
N LEU A 188 -5.22 12.33 -21.98
CA LEU A 188 -4.94 10.91 -22.11
C LEU A 188 -3.91 10.67 -23.23
#